data_AF-A0A9Q9MHE6-F1
#
_entry.id   AF-A0A9Q9MHE6-F1
#
_cell.length_a   1.000
_cell.length_b   1.000
_cell.length_c   1.000
_cell.angle_alpha   90.00
_cell.angle_beta   90.00
_cell.angle_gamma   90.00
#
_symmetry.space_group_name_H-M   'P 1'
#
loop_
_entity.id
_entity.type
_entity.pdbx_description
1 polymer ?
#
loop_
_entity_poly.entity_id
_entity_poly.type
_entity_poly.pdbx_seq_one_letter_code
_entity_poly.pdbx_strand_id
1 'polypeptide(L)'
;MLPKTGDVLRVTRAASVQFVQPMLFRVIRVHDWQTYDGWAWLDGYQLNATGDAVERRSIFVQLQGLQPGVVKSSQRAAAGRVPVSA
;
A
#
# COMPACT_ATOMS: atom_id res chain seq x y z
N MET A 1 -7.64 -9.62 6.20
CA MET A 1 -8.01 -8.26 6.67
C MET A 1 -8.69 -7.50 5.54
N LEU A 2 -9.45 -6.43 5.82
CA LEU A 2 -10.04 -5.59 4.77
C LEU A 2 -9.18 -4.32 4.60
N PRO A 3 -8.55 -4.11 3.43
CA PRO A 3 -7.70 -2.95 3.20
C PRO A 3 -8.51 -1.66 3.15
N LYS A 4 -7.89 -0.55 3.55
CA LYS A 4 -8.44 0.80 3.50
C LYS A 4 -7.41 1.76 2.93
N THR A 5 -7.88 2.91 2.44
CA THR A 5 -6.99 4.01 2.03
C THR A 5 -6.05 4.38 3.17
N GLY A 6 -4.76 4.49 2.86
CA GLY A 6 -3.68 4.78 3.81
C GLY A 6 -2.97 3.54 4.35
N ASP A 7 -3.60 2.36 4.30
CA ASP A 7 -2.97 1.13 4.78
C ASP A 7 -1.70 0.82 4.01
N VAL A 8 -0.68 0.38 4.73
CA VAL A 8 0.51 -0.22 4.12
C VAL A 8 0.42 -1.72 4.25
N LEU A 9 0.50 -2.39 3.11
CA LEU A 9 0.33 -3.83 2.97
C LEU A 9 1.64 -4.44 2.50
N ARG A 10 2.01 -5.58 3.07
CA ARG A 10 3.00 -6.48 2.48
C ARG A 10 2.25 -7.43 1.53
N VAL A 11 2.45 -7.21 0.23
CA VAL A 11 1.84 -8.01 -0.83
C VAL A 11 2.82 -9.11 -1.21
N THR A 12 2.35 -10.35 -1.17
CA THR A 12 3.16 -11.54 -1.45
C THR A 12 2.41 -12.48 -2.39
N ARG A 13 3.05 -13.59 -2.77
CA ARG A 13 2.43 -14.65 -3.57
C ARG A 13 1.11 -15.18 -2.98
N ALA A 14 0.91 -15.10 -1.67
CA ALA A 14 -0.34 -15.49 -1.01
C ALA A 14 -1.54 -14.61 -1.43
N ALA A 15 -1.29 -13.36 -1.84
CA ALA A 15 -2.32 -12.44 -2.30
C ALA A 15 -2.56 -12.55 -3.81
N SER A 16 -1.54 -12.88 -4.60
CA SER A 16 -1.68 -13.21 -6.03
C SER A 16 -0.37 -13.80 -6.55
N VAL A 17 -0.46 -14.76 -7.47
CA VAL A 17 0.69 -15.52 -8.01
C VAL A 17 1.74 -14.64 -8.69
N GLN A 18 1.36 -13.43 -9.12
CA GLN A 18 2.26 -12.47 -9.78
C GLN A 18 3.30 -11.88 -8.83
N PHE A 19 3.06 -11.92 -7.51
CA PHE A 19 3.94 -11.33 -6.50
C PHE A 19 4.93 -12.35 -5.92
N VAL A 20 5.72 -12.98 -6.79
CA VAL A 20 6.78 -13.93 -6.38
C VAL A 20 7.80 -13.22 -5.50
N GLN A 21 8.18 -11.99 -5.86
CA GLN A 21 8.95 -11.11 -5.00
C GLN A 21 8.01 -10.21 -4.19
N PRO A 22 8.03 -10.28 -2.83
CA PRO A 22 7.20 -9.45 -2.00
C PRO A 22 7.46 -7.96 -2.18
N MET A 23 6.42 -7.14 -2.04
CA MET A 23 6.54 -5.67 -2.03
C MET A 23 5.71 -5.04 -0.91
N LEU A 24 6.09 -3.83 -0.53
CA LEU A 24 5.25 -2.96 0.29
C LEU A 24 4.39 -2.09 -0.60
N PHE A 25 3.12 -1.96 -0.26
CA PHE A 25 2.13 -1.24 -1.06
C PHE A 25 1.27 -0.36 -0.16
N ARG A 26 1.28 0.95 -0.37
CA ARG A 26 0.39 1.89 0.31
C ARG A 26 -0.88 2.07 -0.52
N VAL A 27 -2.02 1.70 0.04
CA VAL A 27 -3.32 1.81 -0.60
C VAL A 27 -3.73 3.28 -0.68
N ILE A 28 -4.17 3.73 -1.85
CA ILE A 28 -4.79 5.05 -2.03
C ILE A 28 -6.29 4.93 -2.37
N ARG A 29 -6.68 3.83 -3.03
CA ARG A 29 -8.08 3.53 -3.36
C ARG A 29 -8.33 2.03 -3.32
N VAL A 30 -9.45 1.66 -2.73
CA VAL A 30 -10.05 0.32 -2.83
C VAL A 30 -11.24 0.47 -3.77
N HIS A 31 -11.28 -0.32 -4.84
CA HIS A 31 -12.42 -0.29 -5.75
C HIS A 31 -13.54 -1.19 -5.23
N ASP A 32 -14.77 -0.75 -5.42
CA ASP A 32 -16.03 -1.44 -5.12
C ASP A 32 -16.56 -2.26 -6.32
N TRP A 33 -15.70 -2.51 -7.31
CA TRP A 33 -16.06 -3.28 -8.48
C TRP A 33 -16.46 -4.70 -8.10
N GLN A 34 -17.50 -5.21 -8.75
CA GLN A 34 -17.94 -6.58 -8.56
C GLN A 34 -16.88 -7.54 -9.12
N THR A 35 -16.14 -8.20 -8.25
CA THR A 35 -15.11 -9.19 -8.58
C THR A 35 -15.51 -10.57 -8.06
N TYR A 36 -14.64 -11.57 -8.22
CA TYR A 36 -14.77 -12.84 -7.52
C TYR A 36 -14.72 -12.65 -6.00
N ASP A 37 -15.41 -13.52 -5.28
CA ASP A 37 -15.47 -13.47 -3.82
C ASP A 37 -14.06 -13.51 -3.20
N GLY A 38 -13.81 -12.62 -2.25
CA GLY A 38 -12.52 -12.45 -1.59
C GLY A 38 -11.41 -11.81 -2.43
N TRP A 39 -11.69 -11.34 -3.65
CA TRP A 39 -10.76 -10.55 -4.47
C TRP A 39 -11.10 -9.06 -4.45
N ALA A 40 -10.10 -8.21 -4.71
CA ALA A 40 -10.29 -6.78 -4.82
C ALA A 40 -9.27 -6.13 -5.77
N TRP A 41 -9.68 -5.02 -6.39
CA TRP A 41 -8.79 -4.10 -7.08
C TRP A 41 -8.34 -2.99 -6.13
N LEU A 42 -7.04 -2.77 -6.06
CA LEU A 42 -6.43 -1.71 -5.25
C LEU A 42 -5.56 -0.81 -6.13
N ASP A 43 -5.70 0.50 -5.98
CA ASP A 43 -4.70 1.46 -6.45
C ASP A 43 -3.83 1.89 -5.28
N GLY A 44 -2.56 2.13 -5.55
CA GLY A 44 -1.62 2.50 -4.52
C GLY A 44 -0.21 2.74 -5.03
N TYR A 45 0.70 2.91 -4.09
CA TYR A 45 2.12 3.10 -4.36
C TYR A 45 2.92 1.90 -3.86
N GLN A 46 3.79 1.36 -4.70
CA GLN A 46 4.88 0.54 -4.21
C GLN A 46 5.82 1.41 -3.36
N LEU A 47 6.24 0.89 -2.22
CA LEU A 47 7.19 1.55 -1.33
C LEU A 47 8.57 0.89 -1.43
N ASN A 48 9.62 1.70 -1.31
CA ASN A 48 10.96 1.19 -1.08
C ASN A 48 11.19 0.84 0.41
N ALA A 49 12.41 0.44 0.76
CA ALA A 49 12.78 0.08 2.12
C ALA A 49 12.71 1.25 3.13
N THR A 50 12.79 2.50 2.68
CA THR A 50 12.65 3.72 3.51
C THR A 50 11.21 4.20 3.65
N GLY A 51 10.28 3.59 2.92
CA GLY A 51 8.86 3.91 2.94
C GLY A 51 8.41 4.99 1.99
N ASP A 52 9.28 5.40 1.08
CA ASP A 52 8.97 6.36 0.03
C ASP A 52 8.24 5.66 -1.12
N ALA A 53 7.25 6.35 -1.69
CA ALA A 53 6.55 5.89 -2.87
C ALA A 53 7.49 5.95 -4.08
N VAL A 54 7.71 4.80 -4.72
CA VAL A 54 8.58 4.71 -5.91
C VAL A 54 7.81 4.54 -7.21
N GLU A 55 6.61 3.96 -7.16
CA GLU A 55 5.81 3.69 -8.36
C GLU A 55 4.33 3.59 -8.01
N ARG A 56 3.45 4.13 -8.85
CA ARG A 56 2.00 3.95 -8.73
C ARG A 56 1.57 2.70 -9.48
N ARG A 57 0.76 1.85 -8.83
CA ARG A 57 0.30 0.58 -9.39
C ARG A 57 -1.18 0.34 -9.10
N SER A 58 -1.83 -0.36 -10.01
CA SER A 58 -3.15 -0.97 -9.81
C SER A 58 -2.97 -2.48 -9.73
N ILE A 59 -3.43 -3.11 -8.65
CA ILE A 59 -3.21 -4.54 -8.39
C ILE A 59 -4.53 -5.25 -8.12
N PHE A 60 -4.63 -6.50 -8.58
CA PHE A 60 -5.74 -7.40 -8.31
C PHE A 60 -5.27 -8.51 -7.37
N VAL A 61 -5.85 -8.57 -6.17
CA VAL A 61 -5.36 -9.37 -5.06
C VAL A 61 -6.48 -10.08 -4.31
N GLN A 62 -6.16 -11.22 -3.72
CA GLN A 62 -7.00 -11.92 -2.78
C GLN A 62 -6.79 -11.38 -1.36
N LEU A 63 -7.88 -10.94 -0.72
CA LEU A 63 -7.87 -10.23 0.57
C LEU A 63 -7.28 -11.05 1.72
N GLN A 64 -7.49 -12.37 1.70
CA GLN A 64 -6.97 -13.29 2.71
C GLN A 64 -5.45 -13.43 2.69
N GLY A 65 -4.82 -13.15 1.54
CA GLY A 65 -3.36 -13.22 1.38
C GLY A 65 -2.62 -11.94 1.77
N LEU A 66 -3.35 -10.86 2.08
CA LEU A 66 -2.77 -9.58 2.44
C LEU A 66 -2.25 -9.60 3.89
N GLN A 67 -1.05 -9.05 4.08
CA GLN A 67 -0.38 -8.96 5.37
C GLN A 67 -0.13 -7.49 5.73
N PRO A 68 -0.20 -7.08 7.02
CA PRO A 68 0.19 -5.73 7.42
C PRO A 68 1.65 -5.46 7.05
N GLY A 69 1.89 -4.32 6.40
CA GLY A 69 3.23 -3.86 6.06
C GLY A 69 3.80 -3.00 7.17
N VAL A 70 5.00 -3.32 7.64
CA VAL A 70 5.75 -2.45 8.56
C VAL A 70 6.76 -1.67 7.73
N VAL A 71 6.64 -0.36 7.76
CA VAL A 71 7.61 0.56 7.17
C VAL A 71 8.40 1.16 8.32
N LYS A 72 9.73 1.14 8.25
CA LYS A 72 10.52 1.95 9.17
C LYS A 72 10.16 3.40 8.87
N SER A 73 9.46 4.05 9.78
CA SER A 73 9.08 5.45 9.62
C SER A 73 10.34 6.27 9.37
N SER A 74 10.54 6.73 8.13
CA SER A 74 11.47 7.82 7.90
C SER A 74 10.85 9.03 8.60
N GLN A 75 11.51 9.54 9.64
CA GLN A 75 11.07 10.65 10.51
C GLN A 75 10.95 12.00 9.77
N ARG A 76 10.65 12.02 8.47
CA ARG A 76 10.80 13.18 7.60
C ARG A 76 9.46 13.67 7.03
N ALA A 77 8.47 13.83 7.90
CA ALA A 77 7.24 14.58 7.59
C ALA A 77 6.95 15.68 8.65
N ALA A 78 7.97 16.19 9.33
CA ALA A 78 7.88 17.37 10.21
C ALA A 78 8.72 18.57 9.73
N ALA A 79 9.32 18.49 8.53
CA ALA A 79 10.09 19.59 7.94
C ALA A 79 9.23 20.36 6.92
N GLY A 80 8.33 21.21 7.39
CA GLY A 80 7.48 21.97 6.46
C GLY A 80 6.45 22.93 7.06
N ARG A 81 6.67 23.45 8.27
CA ARG A 81 5.96 24.64 8.76
C ARG A 81 6.97 25.60 9.36
N VAL A 82 7.56 26.45 8.51
CA VAL A 82 8.23 27.66 8.97
C VAL A 82 7.12 28.63 9.37
N PRO A 83 7.03 29.08 10.64
CA PRO A 83 6.11 30.16 10.98
C PRO A 83 6.65 31.45 10.35
N VAL A 84 5.86 32.06 9.46
CA VAL A 84 6.10 33.44 9.04
C VAL A 84 5.76 34.29 10.25
N SER A 85 6.79 34.88 10.87
CA SER A 85 6.61 35.86 11.94
C SER A 85 6.22 37.19 11.29
N ALA A 86 5.10 37.76 11.72
CA ALA A 86 4.68 39.13 11.42
C ALA A 86 5.09 40.06 12.56
#